data_AF-E4MRN5-F1
#
_entry.id   AF-E4MRN5-F1
#
_cell.length_a   1.000
_cell.length_b   1.000
_cell.length_c   1.000
_cell.angle_alpha   90.00
_cell.angle_beta   90.00
_cell.angle_gamma   90.00
#
_symmetry.space_group_name_H-M   'P 1'
#
loop_
_entity.id
_entity.type
_entity.pdbx_description
1 polymer ?
#
loop_
_entity_poly.entity_id
_entity_poly.type
_entity_poly.pdbx_seq_one_letter_code
_entity_poly.pdbx_strand_id
1 'polypeptide(L)'
;MGGFSLAAGGSLSGGLSFAGNYMLSSTFNSFMPSFNIPISNNFSFSASLGLGFGSGTLGLGLNTSLNYTNGDFSASLGWGIGSGSTGDYSGWGASARYKGWGLGYTRTNYSSADNQVVGGVSLYFRDVSFRLENDFFGDGHDRFRSNAFELTVGNFTLGSNLYNNDVGEKAEIDYNGKMLNGKPNRPYKGKPMGAWKEGQTYSSPLWIGIKGAGSTIYRFGYSHPMVQDRTQNVTHKFVPWARTQFFNRYDEFKKGFYNYTGFNNPYSLW
;
A
#
# COMPACT_ATOMS: atom_id res chain seq x y z
N MET A 1 -13.23 -0.07 -24.86
CA MET A 1 -12.60 1.18 -24.38
C MET A 1 -13.28 1.59 -23.09
N GLY A 2 -12.79 1.13 -21.94
CA GLY A 2 -13.31 1.48 -20.62
C GLY A 2 -12.13 2.00 -19.79
N GLY A 3 -12.12 3.31 -19.52
CA GLY A 3 -11.03 3.97 -18.82
C GLY A 3 -10.98 3.55 -17.35
N PHE A 4 -9.88 2.93 -16.95
CA PHE A 4 -9.56 2.61 -15.57
C PHE A 4 -9.21 3.89 -14.80
N SER A 5 -10.09 4.30 -13.89
CA SER A 5 -9.80 5.40 -12.95
C SER A 5 -9.02 4.85 -11.75
N LEU A 6 -7.72 4.58 -11.94
CA LEU A 6 -6.79 4.52 -10.82
C LEU A 6 -6.85 5.84 -10.06
N ALA A 7 -7.15 5.76 -8.75
CA ALA A 7 -7.19 6.89 -7.84
C ALA A 7 -5.77 7.48 -7.65
N ALA A 8 -5.35 8.30 -8.60
CA ALA A 8 -4.24 9.22 -8.44
C ALA A 8 -4.47 10.39 -9.41
N GLY A 9 -4.36 11.63 -8.94
CA GLY A 9 -4.42 12.84 -9.77
C GLY A 9 -5.84 13.32 -10.10
N GLY A 10 -6.37 14.22 -9.26
CA GLY A 10 -7.61 14.94 -9.53
C GLY A 10 -7.62 16.37 -8.99
N SER A 11 -7.60 17.33 -9.92
CA SER A 11 -8.17 18.70 -9.96
C SER A 11 -8.34 19.54 -8.66
N LEU A 12 -8.04 20.85 -8.80
CA LEU A 12 -8.27 21.93 -7.82
C LEU A 12 -9.74 22.09 -7.35
N SER A 13 -10.69 21.36 -7.94
CA SER A 13 -12.09 21.23 -7.47
C SER A 13 -12.26 20.36 -6.21
N GLY A 14 -11.16 19.84 -5.65
CA GLY A 14 -11.12 18.79 -4.62
C GLY A 14 -11.55 19.16 -3.20
N GLY A 15 -11.67 20.44 -2.82
CA GLY A 15 -11.97 20.81 -1.42
C GLY A 15 -13.37 20.40 -0.94
N LEU A 16 -14.40 20.64 -1.77
CA LEU A 16 -15.80 20.31 -1.46
C LEU A 16 -16.08 18.81 -1.60
N SER A 17 -15.50 18.16 -2.61
CA SER A 17 -15.58 16.69 -2.77
C SER A 17 -14.82 15.96 -1.66
N PHE A 18 -13.68 16.50 -1.20
CA PHE A 18 -12.96 15.97 -0.05
C PHE A 18 -13.78 16.11 1.23
N ALA A 19 -14.35 17.29 1.52
CA ALA A 19 -15.18 17.50 2.71
C ALA A 19 -16.44 16.60 2.71
N GLY A 20 -17.07 16.41 1.54
CA GLY A 20 -18.20 15.49 1.38
C GLY A 20 -17.81 14.02 1.59
N ASN A 21 -16.74 13.55 0.94
CA ASN A 21 -16.21 12.20 1.13
C ASN A 21 -15.72 11.95 2.56
N TYR A 22 -15.15 12.99 3.19
CA TYR A 22 -14.75 12.99 4.59
C TYR A 22 -15.97 12.79 5.49
N MET A 23 -17.02 13.57 5.30
CA MET A 23 -18.25 13.46 6.08
C MET A 23 -18.84 12.06 5.90
N LEU A 24 -19.00 11.58 4.65
CA LEU A 24 -19.59 10.27 4.38
C LEU A 24 -18.77 9.11 4.95
N SER A 25 -17.46 9.09 4.76
CA SER A 25 -16.59 8.03 5.30
C SER A 25 -16.54 8.07 6.82
N SER A 26 -16.37 9.26 7.42
CA SER A 26 -16.30 9.40 8.87
C SER A 26 -17.64 9.06 9.51
N THR A 27 -18.75 9.52 8.94
CA THR A 27 -20.11 9.18 9.41
C THR A 27 -20.35 7.67 9.29
N PHE A 28 -20.07 7.05 8.14
CA PHE A 28 -20.28 5.61 7.97
C PHE A 28 -19.41 4.78 8.91
N ASN A 29 -18.11 5.06 8.98
CA ASN A 29 -17.18 4.32 9.84
C ASN A 29 -17.46 4.60 11.34
N SER A 30 -18.07 5.74 11.68
CA SER A 30 -18.55 6.01 13.05
C SER A 30 -19.78 5.19 13.43
N PHE A 31 -20.66 4.87 12.47
CA PHE A 31 -21.83 4.01 12.68
C PHE A 31 -21.51 2.52 12.62
N MET A 32 -20.35 2.14 12.06
CA MET A 32 -19.84 0.77 12.06
C MET A 32 -18.48 0.68 12.76
N PRO A 33 -18.40 0.98 14.07
CA PRO A 33 -17.17 0.80 14.81
C PRO A 33 -16.78 -0.68 14.78
N SER A 34 -15.48 -0.95 14.82
CA SER A 34 -15.00 -2.31 15.02
C SER A 34 -15.63 -2.88 16.29
N PHE A 35 -16.29 -4.02 16.20
CA PHE A 35 -16.80 -4.70 17.39
C PHE A 35 -15.76 -5.71 17.86
N ASN A 36 -15.55 -5.75 19.18
CA ASN A 36 -14.62 -6.67 19.84
C ASN A 36 -15.40 -7.52 20.85
N ILE A 37 -15.42 -8.83 20.63
CA ILE A 37 -16.11 -9.81 21.44
C ILE A 37 -15.04 -10.55 22.26
N PRO A 38 -14.95 -10.33 23.59
CA PRO A 38 -14.08 -11.13 24.43
C PRO A 38 -14.59 -12.58 24.45
N ILE A 39 -13.73 -13.53 24.09
CA ILE A 39 -14.02 -14.98 24.16
C ILE A 39 -13.60 -15.51 25.53
N SER A 40 -12.50 -15.00 26.07
CA SER A 40 -12.01 -15.31 27.41
C SER A 40 -11.19 -14.14 27.96
N ASN A 41 -10.58 -14.31 29.13
CA ASN A 41 -9.73 -13.29 29.77
C ASN A 41 -8.55 -12.83 28.90
N ASN A 42 -8.11 -13.67 27.96
CA ASN A 42 -6.94 -13.40 27.14
C ASN A 42 -7.23 -13.44 25.64
N PHE A 43 -8.40 -13.93 25.21
CA PHE A 43 -8.75 -14.05 23.80
C PHE A 43 -9.92 -13.14 23.44
N SER A 44 -9.82 -12.48 22.30
CA SER A 44 -10.93 -11.73 21.72
C SER A 44 -11.05 -11.93 20.22
N PHE A 45 -12.26 -11.85 19.72
CA PHE A 45 -12.54 -11.75 18.30
C PHE A 45 -12.90 -10.31 17.97
N SER A 46 -12.35 -9.77 16.89
CA SER A 46 -12.72 -8.44 16.41
C SER A 46 -13.10 -8.48 14.95
N ALA A 47 -14.10 -7.69 14.58
CA ALA A 47 -14.44 -7.47 13.19
C ALA A 47 -14.71 -5.99 12.92
N SER A 48 -14.35 -5.54 11.73
CA SER A 48 -14.54 -4.15 11.30
C SER A 48 -14.95 -4.12 9.84
N LEU A 49 -16.08 -3.48 9.57
CA LEU A 49 -16.45 -3.05 8.22
C LEU A 49 -15.95 -1.62 8.03
N GLY A 50 -15.56 -1.25 6.82
CA GLY A 50 -15.25 0.13 6.52
C GLY A 50 -15.46 0.52 5.07
N LEU A 51 -15.70 1.81 4.90
CA LEU A 51 -15.74 2.49 3.61
C LEU A 51 -14.52 3.38 3.44
N GLY A 52 -13.97 3.39 2.23
CA GLY A 52 -12.91 4.30 1.83
C GLY A 52 -13.20 5.01 0.52
N PHE A 53 -12.73 6.25 0.43
CA PHE A 53 -12.85 7.10 -0.74
C PHE A 53 -11.45 7.57 -1.14
N GLY A 54 -10.95 7.02 -2.25
CA GLY A 54 -9.78 7.55 -2.95
C GLY A 54 -10.20 8.58 -3.98
N SER A 55 -9.26 9.26 -4.64
CA SER A 55 -9.51 10.25 -5.68
C SER A 55 -10.27 9.67 -6.90
N GLY A 56 -11.58 9.47 -6.74
CA GLY A 56 -12.54 9.05 -7.77
C GLY A 56 -13.34 7.78 -7.49
N THR A 57 -13.09 7.02 -6.41
CA THR A 57 -13.67 5.66 -6.25
C THR A 57 -14.03 5.30 -4.82
N LEU A 58 -15.14 4.57 -4.67
CA LEU A 58 -15.57 3.94 -3.42
C LEU A 58 -14.85 2.60 -3.24
N GLY A 59 -14.36 2.36 -2.03
CA GLY A 59 -13.87 1.07 -1.58
C GLY A 59 -14.65 0.58 -0.36
N LEU A 60 -14.81 -0.74 -0.28
CA LEU A 60 -15.51 -1.47 0.77
C LEU A 60 -14.56 -2.52 1.33
N GLY A 61 -14.48 -2.66 2.65
CA GLY A 61 -13.64 -3.66 3.29
C GLY A 61 -14.29 -4.26 4.52
N LEU A 62 -14.09 -5.57 4.72
CA LEU A 62 -14.41 -6.30 5.94
C LEU A 62 -13.15 -6.99 6.43
N ASN A 63 -12.78 -6.74 7.69
CA ASN A 63 -11.70 -7.45 8.36
C ASN A 63 -12.22 -8.17 9.60
N THR A 64 -11.65 -9.33 9.86
CA THR A 64 -11.85 -10.11 11.09
C THR A 64 -10.48 -10.46 11.67
N SER A 65 -10.42 -10.60 13.00
CA SER A 65 -9.19 -10.99 13.70
C SER A 65 -9.48 -11.75 14.98
N LEU A 66 -8.60 -12.70 15.29
CA LEU A 66 -8.47 -13.33 16.59
C LEU A 66 -7.25 -12.73 17.28
N ASN A 67 -7.46 -12.23 18.49
CA ASN A 67 -6.45 -11.54 19.26
C ASN A 67 -6.23 -12.29 20.57
N TYR A 68 -4.96 -12.42 20.95
CA TYR A 68 -4.53 -12.96 22.24
C TYR A 68 -3.71 -11.90 22.96
N THR A 69 -3.97 -11.66 24.24
CA THR A 69 -3.18 -10.75 25.08
C THR A 69 -2.98 -11.36 26.45
N ASN A 70 -1.74 -11.43 26.93
CA ASN A 70 -1.38 -11.88 28.27
C ASN A 70 -0.20 -11.08 28.80
N GLY A 71 -0.48 -10.18 29.75
CA GLY A 71 0.50 -9.22 30.25
C GLY A 71 1.09 -8.39 29.12
N ASP A 72 2.42 -8.41 28.99
CA ASP A 72 3.16 -7.66 27.97
C ASP A 72 3.18 -8.33 26.58
N PHE A 73 2.62 -9.54 26.45
CA PHE A 73 2.56 -10.28 25.19
C PHE A 73 1.20 -10.10 24.53
N SER A 74 1.20 -9.83 23.22
CA SER A 74 -0.01 -9.84 22.40
C SER A 74 0.26 -10.48 21.04
N ALA A 75 -0.68 -11.27 20.52
CA ALA A 75 -0.64 -11.81 19.18
C ALA A 75 -1.99 -11.59 18.47
N SER A 76 -1.96 -11.49 17.15
CA SER A 76 -3.15 -11.32 16.32
C SER A 76 -3.02 -12.15 15.06
N LEU A 77 -4.10 -12.84 14.69
CA LEU A 77 -4.28 -13.50 13.41
C LEU A 77 -5.54 -12.93 12.78
N GLY A 78 -5.41 -12.38 11.58
CA GLY A 78 -6.49 -11.68 10.92
C GLY A 78 -6.65 -12.08 9.46
N TRP A 79 -7.87 -11.88 8.97
CA TRP A 79 -8.25 -12.01 7.58
C TRP A 79 -9.08 -10.80 7.16
N GLY A 80 -9.07 -10.47 5.89
CA GLY A 80 -9.91 -9.42 5.35
C GLY A 80 -10.16 -9.55 3.87
N ILE A 81 -11.28 -9.01 3.45
CA ILE A 81 -11.68 -8.88 2.05
C ILE A 81 -12.12 -7.47 1.77
N GLY A 82 -12.02 -7.07 0.51
CA GLY A 82 -12.59 -5.81 0.09
C GLY A 82 -12.52 -5.60 -1.41
N SER A 83 -13.03 -4.46 -1.82
CA SER A 83 -13.05 -3.97 -3.19
C SER A 83 -12.67 -2.51 -3.20
N GLY A 84 -11.99 -2.06 -4.25
CA GLY A 84 -11.57 -0.66 -4.39
C GLY A 84 -11.02 -0.34 -5.78
N SER A 85 -10.46 0.87 -5.93
CA SER A 85 -9.94 1.39 -7.21
C SER A 85 -8.89 0.52 -7.88
N THR A 86 -8.16 -0.27 -7.11
CA THR A 86 -7.07 -1.08 -7.63
C THR A 86 -7.52 -2.52 -7.89
N GLY A 87 -8.73 -2.91 -7.45
CA GLY A 87 -9.28 -4.25 -7.62
C GLY A 87 -9.84 -4.81 -6.32
N ASP A 88 -10.37 -6.02 -6.43
CA ASP A 88 -10.83 -6.78 -5.26
C ASP A 88 -9.63 -7.40 -4.57
N TYR A 89 -9.70 -7.57 -3.25
CA TYR A 89 -8.63 -8.18 -2.48
C TYR A 89 -9.15 -9.15 -1.44
N SER A 90 -8.33 -10.15 -1.15
CA SER A 90 -8.42 -11.00 0.04
C SER A 90 -7.04 -11.15 0.66
N GLY A 91 -6.93 -10.91 1.95
CA GLY A 91 -5.65 -10.94 2.64
C GLY A 91 -5.76 -11.55 4.01
N TRP A 92 -4.63 -12.05 4.50
CA TRP A 92 -4.48 -12.47 5.88
C TRP A 92 -3.21 -11.90 6.46
N GLY A 93 -3.14 -11.84 7.77
CA GLY A 93 -1.94 -11.41 8.47
C GLY A 93 -1.84 -12.01 9.85
N ALA A 94 -0.60 -12.17 10.31
CA ALA A 94 -0.30 -12.55 11.67
C ALA A 94 0.69 -11.54 12.26
N SER A 95 0.56 -11.23 13.54
CA SER A 95 1.53 -10.41 14.26
C SER A 95 1.67 -10.85 15.71
N ALA A 96 2.84 -10.57 16.27
CA ALA A 96 3.13 -10.80 17.67
C ALA A 96 3.93 -9.62 18.23
N ARG A 97 3.66 -9.27 19.48
CA ARG A 97 4.35 -8.20 20.21
C ARG A 97 4.66 -8.67 21.63
N TYR A 98 5.81 -8.25 22.15
CA TYR A 98 6.27 -8.47 23.51
C TYR A 98 6.98 -7.22 24.02
N LYS A 99 6.52 -6.64 25.14
CA LYS A 99 7.12 -5.44 25.75
C LYS A 99 7.32 -4.28 24.76
N GLY A 100 6.32 -4.07 23.91
CA GLY A 100 6.31 -3.04 22.88
C GLY A 100 7.06 -3.39 21.59
N TRP A 101 7.95 -4.39 21.59
CA TRP A 101 8.59 -4.88 20.36
C TRP A 101 7.68 -5.86 19.64
N GLY A 102 7.68 -5.88 18.32
CA GLY A 102 6.94 -6.90 17.60
C GLY A 102 7.23 -6.96 16.12
N LEU A 103 6.71 -8.02 15.52
CA LEU A 103 6.75 -8.26 14.09
C LEU A 103 5.38 -8.70 13.58
N GLY A 104 5.14 -8.47 12.31
CA GLY A 104 3.96 -8.97 11.63
C GLY A 104 4.26 -9.29 10.17
N TYR A 105 3.45 -10.16 9.62
CA TYR A 105 3.46 -10.52 8.22
C TYR A 105 2.04 -10.47 7.69
N THR A 106 1.86 -9.92 6.49
CA THR A 106 0.60 -9.88 5.77
C THR A 106 0.79 -10.44 4.38
N ARG A 107 -0.22 -11.12 3.84
CA ARG A 107 -0.26 -11.54 2.44
C ARG A 107 -1.62 -11.22 1.87
N THR A 108 -1.63 -10.49 0.76
CA THR A 108 -2.84 -10.01 0.11
C THR A 108 -2.84 -10.43 -1.35
N ASN A 109 -3.91 -11.12 -1.74
CA ASN A 109 -4.18 -11.49 -3.11
C ASN A 109 -5.17 -10.48 -3.68
N TYR A 110 -4.78 -9.78 -4.72
CA TYR A 110 -5.64 -8.94 -5.52
C TYR A 110 -6.21 -9.76 -6.67
N SER A 111 -7.50 -9.63 -6.93
CA SER A 111 -8.20 -10.25 -8.04
C SER A 111 -8.74 -9.19 -9.01
N SER A 112 -9.25 -9.64 -10.15
CA SER A 112 -9.71 -8.84 -11.31
C SER A 112 -8.58 -8.51 -12.30
N ALA A 113 -8.63 -7.37 -13.01
CA ALA A 113 -7.73 -7.08 -14.13
C ALA A 113 -6.24 -7.07 -13.73
N ASP A 114 -5.95 -6.62 -12.50
CA ASP A 114 -4.60 -6.44 -11.98
C ASP A 114 -4.30 -7.47 -10.88
N ASN A 115 -4.46 -8.76 -11.23
CA ASN A 115 -4.24 -9.89 -10.33
C ASN A 115 -2.78 -9.96 -9.89
N GLN A 116 -2.57 -9.99 -8.57
CA GLN A 116 -1.24 -10.01 -7.98
C GLN A 116 -1.29 -10.52 -6.53
N VAL A 117 -0.22 -11.16 -6.09
CA VAL A 117 0.01 -11.43 -4.67
C VAL A 117 1.08 -10.48 -4.13
N VAL A 118 0.74 -9.71 -3.09
CA VAL A 118 1.67 -8.82 -2.39
C VAL A 118 1.88 -9.31 -0.97
N GLY A 119 3.13 -9.36 -0.53
CA GLY A 119 3.46 -9.62 0.86
C GLY A 119 3.84 -8.33 1.59
N GLY A 120 3.65 -8.32 2.90
CA GLY A 120 4.00 -7.19 3.74
C GLY A 120 4.65 -7.64 5.04
N VAL A 121 5.66 -6.89 5.47
CA VAL A 121 6.33 -7.05 6.76
C VAL A 121 6.04 -5.81 7.60
N SER A 122 5.71 -6.04 8.86
CA SER A 122 5.49 -4.97 9.84
C SER A 122 6.45 -5.13 11.01
N LEU A 123 7.01 -4.01 11.46
CA LEU A 123 7.83 -3.91 12.66
C LEU A 123 7.13 -2.97 13.65
N TYR A 124 7.12 -3.36 14.93
CA TYR A 124 6.47 -2.62 16.00
C TYR A 124 7.47 -2.29 17.10
N PHE A 125 7.45 -1.04 17.56
CA PHE A 125 8.17 -0.59 18.74
C PHE A 125 7.34 0.48 19.48
N ARG A 126 6.65 0.06 20.54
CA ARG A 126 5.74 0.91 21.34
C ARG A 126 4.71 1.57 20.41
N ASP A 127 4.67 2.90 20.37
CA ASP A 127 3.75 3.68 19.54
C ASP A 127 4.27 3.88 18.11
N VAL A 128 5.41 3.30 17.77
CA VAL A 128 5.98 3.34 16.42
C VAL A 128 5.70 2.03 15.71
N SER A 129 5.25 2.10 14.47
CA SER A 129 5.19 0.94 13.58
C SER A 129 5.66 1.29 12.20
N PHE A 130 6.42 0.40 11.57
CA PHE A 130 6.81 0.51 10.18
C PHE A 130 6.26 -0.67 9.40
N ARG A 131 5.66 -0.40 8.26
CA ARG A 131 5.13 -1.39 7.34
C ARG A 131 5.80 -1.23 5.99
N LEU A 132 6.20 -2.35 5.39
CA LEU A 132 6.71 -2.44 4.04
C LEU A 132 5.91 -3.50 3.30
N GLU A 133 5.35 -3.15 2.15
CA GLU A 133 4.72 -4.06 1.21
C GLU A 133 5.51 -4.09 -0.09
N ASN A 134 5.69 -5.28 -0.62
CA ASN A 134 6.38 -5.50 -1.87
C ASN A 134 5.94 -6.83 -2.47
N ASP A 135 5.88 -6.90 -3.78
CA ASP A 135 5.54 -8.12 -4.50
C ASP A 135 6.65 -9.18 -4.42
N PHE A 136 7.90 -8.82 -4.13
CA PHE A 136 8.97 -9.74 -3.74
C PHE A 136 8.59 -10.63 -2.54
N PHE A 137 7.76 -10.12 -1.62
CA PHE A 137 7.22 -10.93 -0.51
C PHE A 137 5.98 -11.74 -0.90
N GLY A 138 5.53 -11.64 -2.15
CA GLY A 138 4.36 -12.27 -2.73
C GLY A 138 4.70 -13.14 -3.93
N ASP A 139 4.30 -12.71 -5.14
CA ASP A 139 4.55 -13.45 -6.40
C ASP A 139 5.84 -13.05 -7.13
N GLY A 140 6.45 -11.91 -6.82
CA GLY A 140 7.78 -11.50 -7.28
C GLY A 140 7.86 -11.00 -8.74
N HIS A 141 6.76 -10.48 -9.30
CA HIS A 141 6.66 -10.11 -10.72
C HIS A 141 6.83 -8.62 -11.03
N ASP A 142 7.26 -7.76 -10.08
CA ASP A 142 7.53 -6.32 -10.25
C ASP A 142 6.41 -5.54 -11.00
N ARG A 143 5.15 -5.95 -10.85
CA ARG A 143 3.98 -5.39 -11.59
C ARG A 143 3.01 -4.69 -10.64
N PHE A 144 2.18 -3.80 -11.16
CA PHE A 144 1.09 -3.15 -10.41
C PHE A 144 1.57 -2.61 -9.05
N ARG A 145 1.33 -3.34 -7.96
CA ARG A 145 1.63 -2.95 -6.58
C ARG A 145 3.04 -3.34 -6.17
N SER A 146 4.02 -2.77 -6.84
CA SER A 146 5.41 -3.22 -6.68
C SER A 146 6.04 -2.78 -5.35
N ASN A 147 5.66 -1.63 -4.80
CA ASN A 147 6.18 -1.18 -3.50
C ASN A 147 5.24 -0.24 -2.76
N ALA A 148 5.08 -0.45 -1.46
CA ALA A 148 4.52 0.53 -0.55
C ALA A 148 5.20 0.48 0.82
N PHE A 149 5.21 1.61 1.53
CA PHE A 149 5.64 1.66 2.92
C PHE A 149 4.79 2.65 3.71
N GLU A 150 4.69 2.44 5.02
CA GLU A 150 4.09 3.41 5.93
C GLU A 150 4.79 3.35 7.30
N LEU A 151 5.35 4.48 7.72
CA LEU A 151 5.81 4.72 9.08
C LEU A 151 4.67 5.37 9.86
N THR A 152 4.33 4.82 11.01
CA THR A 152 3.37 5.38 11.96
C THR A 152 4.09 5.75 13.25
N VAL A 153 3.79 6.93 13.78
CA VAL A 153 4.15 7.35 15.14
C VAL A 153 2.89 7.86 15.84
N GLY A 154 2.38 7.09 16.80
CA GLY A 154 1.07 7.33 17.42
C GLY A 154 -0.04 7.33 16.37
N ASN A 155 -0.68 8.49 16.18
CA ASN A 155 -1.76 8.66 15.20
C ASN A 155 -1.29 9.20 13.85
N PHE A 156 -0.04 9.63 13.72
CA PHE A 156 0.49 10.20 12.49
C PHE A 156 1.13 9.11 11.62
N THR A 157 0.94 9.21 10.30
CA THR A 157 1.59 8.33 9.33
C THR A 157 2.35 9.12 8.28
N LEU A 158 3.43 8.54 7.77
CA LEU A 158 4.14 8.96 6.57
C LEU A 158 4.29 7.73 5.70
N GLY A 159 3.80 7.79 4.46
CA GLY A 159 3.84 6.62 3.59
C GLY A 159 3.91 6.95 2.12
N SER A 160 4.15 5.91 1.34
CA SER A 160 4.15 5.95 -0.11
C SER A 160 3.71 4.61 -0.66
N ASN A 161 3.14 4.62 -1.85
CA ASN A 161 2.86 3.42 -2.64
C ASN A 161 3.17 3.72 -4.11
N LEU A 162 3.26 2.66 -4.91
CA LEU A 162 3.76 2.71 -6.27
C LEU A 162 2.97 1.82 -7.23
N TYR A 163 2.31 2.42 -8.20
CA TYR A 163 1.60 1.65 -9.22
C TYR A 163 2.33 1.62 -10.56
N ASN A 164 2.74 0.44 -11.01
CA ASN A 164 3.38 0.18 -12.30
C ASN A 164 2.46 -0.63 -13.24
N ASN A 165 2.84 -0.78 -14.50
CA ASN A 165 2.22 -1.77 -15.40
C ASN A 165 2.80 -3.19 -15.21
N ASP A 166 2.14 -4.19 -15.79
CA ASP A 166 2.74 -5.50 -16.03
C ASP A 166 3.45 -5.46 -17.39
N VAL A 167 4.77 -5.63 -17.38
CA VAL A 167 5.60 -5.66 -18.60
C VAL A 167 5.63 -7.05 -19.26
N GLY A 168 5.15 -8.08 -18.55
CA GLY A 168 5.16 -9.47 -19.00
C GLY A 168 6.53 -10.15 -18.94
N GLU A 169 6.52 -11.49 -18.97
CA GLU A 169 7.74 -12.31 -18.81
C GLU A 169 8.77 -12.15 -19.94
N LYS A 170 8.34 -11.68 -21.12
CA LYS A 170 9.18 -11.51 -22.31
C LYS A 170 9.48 -10.04 -22.63
N ALA A 171 9.40 -9.17 -21.62
CA ALA A 171 9.64 -7.75 -21.77
C ALA A 171 11.05 -7.47 -22.34
N GLU A 172 11.10 -6.57 -23.32
CA GLU A 172 12.37 -6.07 -23.84
C GLU A 172 13.04 -5.13 -22.82
N ILE A 173 14.36 -5.14 -22.81
CA ILE A 173 15.18 -4.30 -21.93
C ILE A 173 15.80 -3.19 -22.76
N ASP A 174 15.59 -1.94 -22.35
CA ASP A 174 16.41 -0.81 -22.79
C ASP A 174 17.65 -0.71 -21.88
N TYR A 175 18.79 -1.18 -22.38
CA TYR A 175 20.07 -1.12 -21.66
C TYR A 175 20.60 0.31 -21.46
N ASN A 176 20.05 1.30 -22.17
CA ASN A 176 20.35 2.71 -21.95
C ASN A 176 19.38 3.37 -20.96
N GLY A 177 18.42 2.61 -20.44
CA GLY A 177 17.45 3.04 -19.43
C GLY A 177 18.13 3.59 -18.18
N LYS A 178 17.77 4.83 -17.83
CA LYS A 178 18.36 5.59 -16.72
C LYS A 178 17.29 5.99 -15.71
N MET A 179 17.75 6.22 -14.49
CA MET A 179 16.99 6.92 -13.46
C MET A 179 16.70 8.36 -13.89
N LEU A 180 15.77 9.04 -13.21
CA LEU A 180 15.41 10.44 -13.50
C LEU A 180 16.61 11.41 -13.43
N ASN A 181 17.63 11.09 -12.63
CA ASN A 181 18.87 11.88 -12.55
C ASN A 181 19.94 11.50 -13.59
N GLY A 182 19.57 10.74 -14.62
CA GLY A 182 20.46 10.32 -15.70
C GLY A 182 21.45 9.20 -15.35
N LYS A 183 21.45 8.68 -14.12
CA LYS A 183 22.36 7.61 -13.73
C LYS A 183 21.85 6.25 -14.24
N PRO A 184 22.71 5.41 -14.85
CA PRO A 184 22.32 4.10 -15.37
C PRO A 184 22.09 3.07 -14.25
N ASN A 185 21.43 1.97 -14.60
CA ASN A 185 21.36 0.79 -13.73
C ASN A 185 22.75 0.13 -13.64
N ARG A 186 23.04 -0.53 -12.52
CA ARG A 186 24.31 -1.26 -12.33
C ARG A 186 24.17 -2.65 -12.96
N PRO A 187 25.24 -3.31 -13.42
CA PRO A 187 25.19 -4.74 -13.73
C PRO A 187 24.86 -5.58 -12.48
N TYR A 188 24.27 -6.76 -12.65
CA TYR A 188 24.01 -7.70 -11.55
C TYR A 188 24.32 -9.14 -11.98
N LYS A 189 25.10 -9.87 -11.17
CA LYS A 189 25.51 -11.26 -11.46
C LYS A 189 26.03 -11.45 -12.90
N GLY A 190 26.86 -10.51 -13.36
CA GLY A 190 27.44 -10.52 -14.71
C GLY A 190 26.50 -10.13 -15.85
N LYS A 191 25.22 -9.83 -15.57
CA LYS A 191 24.24 -9.41 -16.57
C LYS A 191 24.12 -7.89 -16.63
N PRO A 192 24.07 -7.28 -17.83
CA PRO A 192 23.73 -5.87 -17.96
C PRO A 192 22.30 -5.61 -17.49
N MET A 193 22.08 -4.45 -16.88
CA MET A 193 20.76 -4.01 -16.44
C MET A 193 20.49 -2.63 -17.05
N GLY A 194 19.21 -2.30 -17.21
CA GLY A 194 18.73 -1.02 -17.72
C GLY A 194 17.32 -0.76 -17.18
N ALA A 195 16.41 -0.43 -18.08
CA ALA A 195 14.99 -0.28 -17.81
C ALA A 195 14.15 -1.25 -18.65
N TRP A 196 12.97 -1.60 -18.18
CA TRP A 196 11.97 -2.25 -19.02
C TRP A 196 11.55 -1.26 -20.12
N LYS A 197 11.65 -1.67 -21.39
CA LYS A 197 11.38 -0.79 -22.53
C LYS A 197 9.94 -0.24 -22.53
N GLU A 198 9.00 -1.06 -22.05
CA GLU A 198 7.59 -0.70 -21.87
C GLU A 198 7.22 -0.48 -20.39
N GLY A 199 8.21 -0.30 -19.49
CA GLY A 199 7.97 -0.15 -18.04
C GLY A 199 7.43 1.22 -17.68
N GLN A 200 6.11 1.31 -17.50
CA GLN A 200 5.38 2.50 -17.11
C GLN A 200 5.14 2.54 -15.59
N THR A 201 5.26 3.74 -15.03
CA THR A 201 4.72 4.06 -13.70
C THR A 201 3.50 4.95 -13.85
N TYR A 202 2.40 4.55 -13.21
CA TYR A 202 1.13 5.27 -13.23
C TYR A 202 0.94 6.22 -12.05
N SER A 203 1.46 5.86 -10.87
CA SER A 203 1.38 6.73 -9.69
C SER A 203 2.44 6.41 -8.66
N SER A 204 2.85 7.43 -7.92
CA SER A 204 3.75 7.27 -6.78
C SER A 204 3.56 8.39 -5.75
N PRO A 205 2.44 8.39 -5.01
CA PRO A 205 2.20 9.38 -3.97
C PRO A 205 3.15 9.21 -2.79
N LEU A 206 3.60 10.34 -2.24
CA LEU A 206 4.11 10.44 -0.88
C LEU A 206 3.06 11.20 -0.06
N TRP A 207 2.63 10.65 1.08
CA TRP A 207 1.59 11.23 1.91
C TRP A 207 1.99 11.34 3.38
N ILE A 208 1.37 12.30 4.05
CA ILE A 208 1.22 12.33 5.51
C ILE A 208 -0.21 11.95 5.81
N GLY A 209 -0.42 11.13 6.85
CA GLY A 209 -1.74 10.73 7.29
C GLY A 209 -1.97 10.89 8.78
N ILE A 210 -3.25 10.83 9.15
CA ILE A 210 -3.73 10.90 10.53
C ILE A 210 -4.78 9.82 10.70
N LYS A 211 -4.62 9.00 11.75
CA LYS A 211 -5.61 8.01 12.18
C LYS A 211 -6.75 8.73 12.89
N GLY A 212 -7.97 8.52 12.40
CA GLY A 212 -9.20 9.03 12.97
C GLY A 212 -9.79 8.09 14.02
N ALA A 213 -11.06 8.32 14.37
CA ALA A 213 -11.80 7.41 15.22
C ALA A 213 -12.03 6.04 14.54
N GLY A 214 -11.98 4.98 15.34
CA GLY A 214 -12.16 3.60 14.89
C GLY A 214 -11.10 3.19 13.86
N SER A 215 -11.57 2.61 12.75
CA SER A 215 -10.70 2.14 11.66
C SER A 215 -10.48 3.17 10.56
N THR A 216 -10.65 4.47 10.82
CA THR A 216 -10.53 5.51 9.77
C THR A 216 -9.11 6.06 9.68
N ILE A 217 -8.62 6.32 8.47
CA ILE A 217 -7.38 7.05 8.20
C ILE A 217 -7.61 8.11 7.12
N TYR A 218 -6.96 9.26 7.31
CA TYR A 218 -6.88 10.35 6.36
C TYR A 218 -5.45 10.42 5.85
N ARG A 219 -5.25 10.55 4.54
CA ARG A 219 -3.94 10.69 3.91
C ARG A 219 -3.99 11.84 2.90
N PHE A 220 -3.00 12.70 2.98
CA PHE A 220 -2.82 13.85 2.11
C PHE A 220 -1.40 13.84 1.58
N GLY A 221 -1.25 14.00 0.28
CA GLY A 221 0.04 13.80 -0.36
C GLY A 221 0.12 14.36 -1.77
N TYR A 222 1.20 13.98 -2.43
CA TYR A 222 1.48 14.38 -3.80
C TYR A 222 2.15 13.24 -4.57
N SER A 223 1.57 12.89 -5.71
CA SER A 223 2.10 11.90 -6.66
C SER A 223 3.10 12.55 -7.60
N HIS A 224 4.35 12.07 -7.57
CA HIS A 224 5.42 12.59 -8.41
C HIS A 224 6.42 11.49 -8.81
N PRO A 225 6.90 11.43 -10.07
CA PRO A 225 7.85 10.40 -10.55
C PRO A 225 9.12 10.27 -9.70
N MET A 226 9.58 11.37 -9.11
CA MET A 226 10.71 11.37 -8.17
C MET A 226 10.50 10.42 -6.99
N VAL A 227 9.27 10.26 -6.50
CA VAL A 227 8.99 9.31 -5.41
C VAL A 227 9.30 7.90 -5.89
N GLN A 228 8.78 7.49 -7.05
CA GLN A 228 9.09 6.19 -7.66
C GLN A 228 10.59 5.98 -7.86
N ASP A 229 11.28 6.95 -8.44
CA ASP A 229 12.70 6.80 -8.76
C ASP A 229 13.53 6.59 -7.47
N ARG A 230 13.15 7.26 -6.37
CA ARG A 230 13.84 7.14 -5.08
C ARG A 230 13.45 5.89 -4.28
N THR A 231 12.20 5.44 -4.33
CA THR A 231 11.74 4.30 -3.54
C THR A 231 11.98 2.97 -4.26
N GLN A 232 11.80 2.94 -5.58
CA GLN A 232 11.94 1.74 -6.38
C GLN A 232 13.29 1.70 -7.12
N ASN A 233 13.58 2.63 -8.03
CA ASN A 233 14.78 2.50 -8.89
C ASN A 233 16.09 2.55 -8.09
N VAL A 234 16.20 3.41 -7.08
CA VAL A 234 17.37 3.43 -6.18
C VAL A 234 17.50 2.11 -5.42
N THR A 235 16.40 1.56 -4.91
CA THR A 235 16.38 0.24 -4.24
C THR A 235 16.84 -0.85 -5.21
N HIS A 236 16.24 -0.89 -6.41
CA HIS A 236 16.59 -1.83 -7.46
C HIS A 236 18.03 -1.68 -7.93
N LYS A 237 18.64 -0.50 -7.77
CA LYS A 237 20.04 -0.25 -8.12
C LYS A 237 21.03 -0.77 -7.07
N PHE A 238 20.70 -0.67 -5.79
CA PHE A 238 21.67 -0.84 -4.71
C PHE A 238 21.41 -2.03 -3.78
N VAL A 239 20.17 -2.54 -3.72
CA VAL A 239 19.79 -3.61 -2.78
C VAL A 239 19.91 -4.97 -3.49
N PRO A 240 20.87 -5.84 -3.11
CA PRO A 240 21.21 -7.04 -3.88
C PRO A 240 20.09 -8.06 -4.04
N TRP A 241 19.16 -8.15 -3.08
CA TRP A 241 18.03 -9.07 -3.12
C TRP A 241 16.78 -8.50 -3.82
N ALA A 242 16.79 -7.21 -4.16
CA ALA A 242 15.72 -6.52 -4.89
C ALA A 242 16.19 -6.02 -6.26
N ARG A 243 17.19 -6.69 -6.87
CA ARG A 243 17.79 -6.27 -8.14
C ARG A 243 16.90 -6.64 -9.31
N THR A 244 16.40 -5.63 -10.02
CA THR A 244 15.57 -5.78 -11.23
C THR A 244 15.78 -4.58 -12.16
N GLN A 245 15.11 -4.57 -13.32
CA GLN A 245 15.17 -3.46 -14.28
C GLN A 245 14.40 -2.24 -13.73
N PHE A 246 14.72 -1.05 -14.22
CA PHE A 246 13.98 0.16 -13.84
C PHE A 246 12.62 0.26 -14.55
N PHE A 247 11.68 0.88 -13.85
CA PHE A 247 10.53 1.54 -14.46
C PHE A 247 10.89 3.02 -14.57
N ASN A 248 10.98 3.52 -15.79
CA ASN A 248 11.44 4.89 -16.05
C ASN A 248 10.63 5.63 -17.11
N ARG A 249 9.51 5.05 -17.55
CA ARG A 249 8.53 5.73 -18.38
C ARG A 249 7.40 6.27 -17.51
N TYR A 250 7.00 7.50 -17.83
CA TYR A 250 6.01 8.26 -17.06
C TYR A 250 4.98 8.90 -18.00
N ASP A 251 4.80 8.32 -19.19
CA ASP A 251 3.96 8.87 -20.26
C ASP A 251 2.49 8.96 -19.79
N GLU A 252 2.06 8.00 -18.97
CA GLU A 252 0.72 7.90 -18.38
C GLU A 252 0.71 8.20 -16.88
N PHE A 253 1.76 8.85 -16.35
CA PHE A 253 1.88 9.10 -14.93
C PHE A 253 0.88 10.15 -14.43
N LYS A 254 0.09 9.79 -13.43
CA LYS A 254 -0.87 10.67 -12.78
C LYS A 254 -0.18 11.52 -11.71
N LYS A 255 0.35 12.67 -12.14
CA LYS A 255 1.00 13.67 -11.28
C LYS A 255 -0.02 14.61 -10.64
N GLY A 256 0.13 14.91 -9.36
CA GLY A 256 -0.72 15.88 -8.66
C GLY A 256 -1.03 15.49 -7.22
N PHE A 257 -1.98 16.19 -6.61
CA PHE A 257 -2.41 15.91 -5.25
C PHE A 257 -3.00 14.50 -5.11
N TYR A 258 -2.64 13.85 -4.00
CA TYR A 258 -3.17 12.57 -3.56
C TYR A 258 -3.96 12.80 -2.28
N ASN A 259 -5.19 12.30 -2.24
CA ASN A 259 -6.01 12.32 -1.04
C ASN A 259 -6.70 10.97 -0.91
N TYR A 260 -6.72 10.45 0.31
CA TYR A 260 -7.46 9.25 0.67
C TYR A 260 -8.11 9.47 2.04
N THR A 261 -9.39 9.19 2.14
CA THR A 261 -10.11 9.17 3.40
C THR A 261 -10.89 7.88 3.48
N GLY A 262 -10.59 7.04 4.46
CA GLY A 262 -11.23 5.74 4.45
C GLY A 262 -10.79 4.77 5.50
N PHE A 263 -11.22 3.54 5.27
CA PHE A 263 -10.88 2.39 6.07
C PHE A 263 -9.37 2.11 6.05
N ASN A 264 -8.76 2.12 7.24
CA ASN A 264 -7.37 1.76 7.45
C ASN A 264 -7.22 0.24 7.35
N ASN A 265 -6.92 -0.24 6.15
CA ASN A 265 -6.74 -1.66 5.89
C ASN A 265 -5.40 -2.16 6.48
N PRO A 266 -5.41 -3.08 7.47
CA PRO A 266 -4.20 -3.64 8.06
C PRO A 266 -3.48 -4.62 7.12
N TYR A 267 -4.09 -5.02 6.00
CA TYR A 267 -3.56 -5.99 5.03
C TYR A 267 -3.13 -5.37 3.71
N SER A 268 -3.43 -4.08 3.47
CA SER A 268 -3.02 -3.38 2.24
C SER A 268 -2.79 -1.88 2.46
N LEU A 269 -1.79 -1.31 1.76
CA LEU A 269 -1.55 0.13 1.65
C LEU A 269 -2.11 0.72 0.32
N TRP A 270 -2.98 0.00 -0.37
CA TRP A 270 -3.49 0.31 -1.72
C TRP A 270 -4.97 0.68 -1.74
#